data_AF-A0A0B1P1W1-F1
#
_entry.id   AF-A0A0B1P1W1-F1
#
_cell.length_a   1.000
_cell.length_b   1.000
_cell.length_c   1.000
_cell.angle_alpha   90.00
_cell.angle_beta   90.00
_cell.angle_gamma   90.00
#
_symmetry.space_group_name_H-M   'P 1'
#
loop_
_entity.id
_entity.type
_entity.pdbx_description
1 polymer ?
#
loop_
_entity_poly.entity_id
_entity_poly.type
_entity_poly.pdbx_seq_one_letter_code
_entity_poly.pdbx_strand_id
1 'polypeptide(L)'
;MEVNSITYITLDLDGHLTSKLWLAKVWQQKFRNVARPKVTSAMAMAMASLIKEIPFCKVPLEDINKVLRSKPYTSLKEARERLPELIRDYTHLFTDDKNNGNTDALLQDFWNFTMDEETDVDIFAHGLTKIQSNIALVDPGQRPSGTIRKNRLLNHFNQIKDGRYSGCVSSLRLNAQLSFEDCVNSLRSTQGNIKRFEVKIEPSIMLARGPDSPRLKVCAHCKKGHIRESCFIWIDTPDGSKWAAKNPGKASNVLKRKNMLTKKRLEVNDEKDRSGSAFDGVWMMGDNSSPTKSDLSSSVVLDTGATHHIFCDQSAFLSLSPI
;
A
#
# COMPACT_ATOMS: atom_id res chain seq x y z
N MET A 1 -9.55 27.31 56.06
CA MET A 1 -8.76 27.42 54.83
C MET A 1 -8.66 26.04 54.22
N GLU A 2 -9.42 25.79 53.16
CA GLU A 2 -9.45 24.53 52.43
C GLU A 2 -8.18 24.41 51.59
N VAL A 3 -7.42 23.33 51.79
CA VAL A 3 -6.29 23.01 50.92
C VAL A 3 -6.86 22.32 49.69
N ASN A 4 -6.98 23.08 48.59
CA ASN A 4 -7.25 22.53 47.27
C ASN A 4 -6.17 21.51 46.90
N SER A 5 -6.60 20.37 46.39
CA SER A 5 -5.81 19.18 46.08
C SER A 5 -4.46 19.49 45.40
N ILE A 6 -3.36 19.03 45.99
CA ILE A 6 -2.03 19.03 45.36
C ILE A 6 -1.95 17.84 44.41
N THR A 7 -1.87 18.10 43.11
CA THR A 7 -1.69 17.07 42.07
C THR A 7 -0.20 16.78 41.90
N TYR A 8 0.23 15.58 42.30
CA TYR A 8 1.59 15.09 42.06
C TYR A 8 1.69 14.50 40.66
N ILE A 9 2.67 14.96 39.88
CA ILE A 9 3.00 14.42 38.56
C ILE A 9 4.32 13.65 38.68
N THR A 10 4.34 12.42 38.20
CA THR A 10 5.56 11.60 38.11
C THR A 10 5.81 11.27 36.65
N LEU A 11 7.08 11.29 36.24
CA LEU A 11 7.51 10.72 34.96
C LEU A 11 7.46 9.19 35.10
N ASP A 12 6.86 8.51 34.13
CA ASP A 12 7.03 7.06 34.03
C ASP A 12 8.42 6.70 33.49
N LEU A 13 8.71 5.40 33.39
CA LEU A 13 10.01 4.90 32.91
C LEU A 13 10.31 5.29 31.46
N ASP A 14 9.29 5.73 30.72
CA ASP A 14 9.37 6.15 29.32
C ASP A 14 9.36 7.68 29.16
N GLY A 15 9.34 8.43 30.28
CA GLY A 15 9.46 9.89 30.29
C GLY A 15 8.15 10.64 30.03
N HIS A 16 7.00 10.00 30.11
CA HIS A 16 5.70 10.66 29.93
C HIS A 16 5.13 11.21 31.25
N LEU A 17 4.60 12.44 31.20
CA LEU A 17 3.89 13.07 32.31
C LEU A 17 2.50 12.43 32.47
N THR A 18 2.28 11.74 33.58
CA THR A 18 1.03 11.02 33.84
C THR A 18 0.44 11.40 35.19
N SER A 19 -0.90 11.55 35.24
CA SER A 19 -1.59 11.86 36.50
C SER A 19 -1.63 10.62 37.40
N LYS A 20 -1.24 10.78 38.67
CA LYS A 20 -1.19 9.66 39.64
C LYS A 20 -2.52 8.93 39.81
N LEU A 21 -3.67 9.55 39.52
CA LEU A 21 -4.98 8.89 39.66
C LEU A 21 -5.17 7.73 38.67
N TRP A 22 -4.62 7.86 37.47
CA TRP A 22 -4.65 6.80 36.46
C TRP A 22 -3.58 5.75 36.75
N LEU A 23 -2.35 6.18 37.04
CA LEU A 23 -1.25 5.28 37.36
C LEU A 23 -1.52 4.47 38.63
N ALA A 24 -2.05 5.07 39.70
CA ALA A 24 -2.39 4.36 40.93
C ALA A 24 -3.47 3.30 40.73
N LYS A 25 -4.46 3.52 39.84
CA LYS A 25 -5.47 2.52 39.50
C LYS A 25 -4.89 1.36 38.69
N VAL A 26 -4.05 1.67 37.69
CA VAL A 26 -3.38 0.66 36.85
C VAL A 26 -2.36 -0.14 37.68
N TRP A 27 -1.61 0.51 38.56
CA TRP A 27 -0.69 -0.14 39.51
C TRP A 27 -1.45 -1.00 40.52
N GLN A 28 -2.54 -0.49 41.10
CA GLN A 28 -3.37 -1.27 42.03
C GLN A 28 -3.98 -2.50 41.38
N GLN A 29 -4.36 -2.44 40.09
CA GLN A 29 -4.87 -3.60 39.36
C GLN A 29 -3.76 -4.60 39.01
N LYS A 30 -2.63 -4.15 38.46
CA LYS A 30 -1.54 -5.04 38.02
C LYS A 30 -0.75 -5.68 39.16
N PHE A 31 -0.62 -5.01 40.30
CA PHE A 31 0.19 -5.48 41.43
C PHE A 31 -0.64 -5.89 42.66
N ARG A 32 -1.92 -6.22 42.45
CA ARG A 32 -2.85 -6.66 43.52
C ARG A 32 -2.32 -7.86 44.31
N ASN A 33 -1.49 -8.69 43.69
CA ASN A 33 -0.93 -9.91 44.26
C ASN A 33 0.55 -9.80 44.65
N VAL A 34 1.17 -8.63 44.52
CA VAL A 34 2.56 -8.42 44.95
C VAL A 34 2.57 -7.97 46.41
N ALA A 35 3.28 -8.72 47.26
CA ALA A 35 3.43 -8.40 48.67
C ALA A 35 4.03 -6.99 48.81
N ARG A 36 3.27 -6.08 49.42
CA ARG A 36 3.73 -4.70 49.61
C ARG A 36 4.86 -4.69 50.65
N PRO A 37 5.95 -3.93 50.40
CA PRO A 37 6.95 -3.69 51.42
C PRO A 37 6.27 -3.10 52.66
N LYS A 38 6.54 -3.66 53.84
CA LYS A 38 6.09 -3.06 55.10
C LYS A 38 6.84 -1.73 55.26
N VAL A 39 6.16 -0.64 54.96
CA VAL A 39 6.72 0.70 55.20
C VAL A 39 6.87 0.86 56.70
N THR A 40 8.11 0.86 57.18
CA THR A 40 8.41 1.17 58.58
C THR A 40 8.31 2.67 58.80
N SER A 41 7.98 3.08 60.02
CA SER A 41 7.93 4.50 60.41
C SER A 41 9.23 5.23 60.06
N ALA A 42 10.38 4.57 60.18
CA ALA A 42 11.69 5.12 59.82
C ALA A 42 11.81 5.40 58.31
N MET A 43 11.33 4.49 57.45
CA MET A 43 11.36 4.68 56.00
C MET A 43 10.41 5.79 55.54
N ALA A 44 9.25 5.92 56.19
CA ALA A 44 8.32 7.03 55.94
C ALA A 44 8.93 8.39 56.33
N MET A 45 9.64 8.46 57.47
CA MET A 45 10.32 9.69 57.90
C MET A 45 11.51 10.03 57.00
N ALA A 46 12.28 9.04 56.55
CA ALA A 46 13.37 9.25 55.60
C ALA A 46 12.86 9.79 54.26
N MET A 47 11.78 9.22 53.72
CA MET A 47 11.14 9.74 52.49
C MET A 47 10.58 11.15 52.70
N ALA A 48 9.97 11.44 53.84
CA ALA A 48 9.45 12.78 54.14
C ALA A 48 10.56 13.83 54.25
N SER A 49 11.73 13.46 54.78
CA SER A 49 12.91 14.33 54.84
C SER A 49 13.50 14.59 53.45
N LEU A 50 13.62 13.54 52.63
CA LEU A 50 14.15 13.62 51.27
C LEU A 50 13.24 14.48 50.37
N ILE A 51 11.93 14.39 50.57
CA ILE A 51 10.93 15.24 49.92
C ILE A 51 11.15 16.72 50.29
N LYS A 52 11.44 17.06 51.56
CA LYS A 52 11.65 18.45 51.99
C LYS A 52 12.89 19.10 51.37
N GLU A 53 13.90 18.33 50.98
CA GLU A 53 15.14 18.84 50.41
C GLU A 53 15.08 19.07 48.89
N ILE A 54 14.05 18.53 48.22
CA ILE A 54 13.85 18.77 46.78
C ILE A 54 13.21 20.14 46.61
N PRO A 55 13.86 21.11 45.93
CA PRO A 55 13.26 22.42 45.68
C PRO A 55 12.00 22.25 44.81
N PHE A 56 10.83 22.37 45.45
CA PHE A 56 9.54 22.29 44.77
C PHE A 56 9.26 23.60 44.04
N CYS A 57 9.26 23.53 42.71
CA CYS A 57 8.71 24.61 41.89
C CYS A 57 7.18 24.55 41.99
N LYS A 58 6.56 25.45 42.75
CA LYS A 58 5.10 25.66 42.76
C LYS A 58 4.69 26.44 41.51
N VAL A 59 4.82 25.81 40.36
CA VAL A 59 4.41 26.41 39.08
C VAL A 59 3.22 25.61 38.54
N PRO A 60 2.11 26.26 38.15
CA PRO A 60 0.99 25.61 37.49
C PRO A 60 1.44 24.77 36.29
N LEU A 61 0.79 23.64 36.05
CA LEU A 61 1.13 22.74 34.94
C LEU A 61 1.03 23.45 33.59
N GLU A 62 0.10 24.39 33.48
CA GLU A 62 -0.11 25.24 32.33
C GLU A 62 1.09 26.15 32.08
N ASP A 63 1.71 26.69 33.13
CA ASP A 63 2.88 27.56 33.04
C ASP A 63 4.15 26.76 32.70
N ILE A 64 4.30 25.55 33.26
CA ILE A 64 5.39 24.64 32.87
C ILE A 64 5.25 24.27 31.39
N ASN A 65 4.05 23.87 30.95
CA ASN A 65 3.78 23.54 29.55
C ASN A 65 3.96 24.75 28.63
N LYS A 66 3.58 25.95 29.08
CA LYS A 66 3.75 27.18 28.31
C LYS A 66 5.24 27.51 28.13
N VAL A 67 6.04 27.39 29.19
CA VAL A 67 7.50 27.59 29.14
C VAL A 67 8.18 26.53 28.27
N LEU A 68 7.73 25.26 28.32
CA LEU A 68 8.27 24.20 27.48
C LEU A 68 7.89 24.37 26.00
N ARG A 69 6.67 24.83 25.70
CA ARG A 69 6.20 25.08 24.32
C ARG A 69 6.77 26.37 23.71
N SER A 70 7.17 27.33 24.53
CA SER A 70 7.71 28.62 24.07
C SER A 70 9.24 28.65 24.00
N LYS A 71 9.94 27.55 24.30
CA LYS A 71 11.40 27.52 24.19
C LYS A 71 11.81 27.41 22.73
N PRO A 72 12.68 28.29 22.22
CA PRO A 72 13.24 28.13 20.88
C PRO A 72 14.03 26.83 20.81
N TYR A 73 13.85 26.09 19.71
CA TYR A 73 14.66 24.91 19.37
C TYR A 73 16.14 25.29 19.50
N THR A 74 16.80 24.71 20.49
CA THR A 74 18.16 25.06 20.86
C THR A 74 19.07 23.92 20.43
N SER A 75 20.13 24.23 19.69
CA SER A 75 21.08 23.20 19.24
C SER A 75 21.78 22.52 20.43
N LEU A 76 22.28 21.29 20.24
CA LEU A 76 22.98 20.54 21.30
C LEU A 76 24.15 21.32 21.92
N LYS A 77 24.84 22.13 21.10
CA LYS A 77 25.91 23.02 21.55
C LYS A 77 25.40 24.14 22.46
N GLU A 78 24.31 24.80 22.07
CA GLU A 78 23.72 25.92 22.81
C GLU A 78 23.04 25.45 24.11
N ALA A 79 22.42 24.26 24.11
CA ALA A 79 21.89 23.62 25.31
C ALA A 79 23.02 23.27 26.30
N ARG A 80 24.15 22.75 25.80
CA ARG A 80 25.32 22.41 26.63
C ARG A 80 25.98 23.64 27.24
N GLU A 81 26.00 24.76 26.53
CA GLU A 81 26.52 26.04 27.03
C GLU A 81 25.60 26.67 28.09
N ARG A 82 24.28 26.48 27.99
CA ARG A 82 23.29 27.01 28.95
C ARG A 82 23.12 26.17 30.22
N LEU A 83 23.48 24.89 30.20
CA LEU A 83 23.31 24.00 31.35
C LEU A 83 24.54 24.05 32.29
N PRO A 84 24.33 24.11 33.63
CA PRO A 84 25.38 23.93 34.63
C PRO A 84 26.18 22.65 34.42
N GLU A 85 27.48 22.68 34.73
CA GLU A 85 28.41 21.55 34.47
C GLU A 85 27.92 20.21 35.01
N LEU A 86 27.31 20.19 36.20
CA LEU A 86 26.77 18.99 36.84
C LEU A 86 25.67 18.27 36.04
N ILE A 87 25.02 18.94 35.09
CA ILE A 87 23.93 18.40 34.30
C ILE A 87 24.20 18.40 32.79
N ARG A 88 25.42 18.76 32.38
CA ARG A 88 25.85 18.69 30.97
C ARG A 88 25.87 17.27 30.42
N ASP A 89 26.03 16.24 31.25
CA ASP A 89 25.97 14.86 30.76
C ASP A 89 24.53 14.46 30.36
N TYR A 90 23.53 15.16 30.89
CA TYR A 90 22.11 14.99 30.55
C TYR A 90 21.65 15.90 29.41
N THR A 91 22.54 16.65 28.76
CA THR A 91 22.16 17.55 27.64
C THR A 91 21.42 16.80 26.54
N HIS A 92 21.75 15.52 26.31
CA HIS A 92 21.07 14.65 25.34
C HIS A 92 19.57 14.42 25.63
N LEU A 93 19.11 14.64 26.87
CA LEU A 93 17.70 14.60 27.25
C LEU A 93 16.96 15.90 26.86
N PHE A 94 17.69 16.97 26.56
CA PHE A 94 17.16 18.30 26.24
C PHE A 94 17.40 18.69 24.78
N THR A 95 18.00 17.80 23.98
CA THR A 95 18.35 18.07 22.59
C THR A 95 17.56 17.15 21.69
N ASP A 96 16.86 17.74 20.72
CA ASP A 96 16.06 17.04 19.71
C ASP A 96 16.89 16.31 18.65
N ASP A 97 18.07 15.79 19.01
CA ASP A 97 18.92 14.98 18.10
C ASP A 97 18.30 13.60 17.79
N LYS A 98 17.07 13.31 18.25
CA LYS A 98 16.42 12.01 18.12
C LYS A 98 15.63 11.76 16.83
N ASN A 99 15.36 12.74 15.97
CA ASN A 99 14.32 12.55 14.94
C ASN A 99 14.75 12.59 13.48
N ASN A 100 15.86 13.22 13.10
CA ASN A 100 16.21 13.30 11.67
C ASN A 100 16.61 11.93 11.09
N GLY A 101 17.35 11.11 11.84
CA GLY A 101 17.66 9.73 11.42
C GLY A 101 16.44 8.79 11.42
N ASN A 102 15.38 9.14 12.14
CA ASN A 102 14.16 8.32 12.22
C ASN A 102 13.22 8.61 11.04
N THR A 103 13.12 9.88 10.60
CA THR A 103 12.28 10.24 9.45
C THR A 103 12.78 9.60 8.16
N ASP A 104 14.09 9.60 7.91
CA ASP A 104 14.67 9.00 6.70
C ASP A 104 14.44 7.48 6.66
N ALA A 105 14.59 6.80 7.80
CA ALA A 105 14.28 5.38 7.92
C ALA A 105 12.78 5.10 7.66
N LEU A 106 11.88 5.90 8.23
CA LEU A 106 10.43 5.76 7.99
C LEU A 106 10.02 6.05 6.54
N LEU A 107 10.68 7.00 5.88
CA LEU A 107 10.49 7.27 4.46
C LEU A 107 11.01 6.10 3.62
N GLN A 108 12.16 5.54 3.97
CA GLN A 108 12.69 4.35 3.31
C GLN A 108 11.73 3.16 3.48
N ASP A 109 11.17 2.97 4.67
CA ASP A 109 10.13 1.97 4.93
C ASP A 109 8.89 2.20 4.05
N PHE A 110 8.45 3.45 3.89
CA PHE A 110 7.32 3.78 3.01
C PHE A 110 7.60 3.42 1.55
N TRP A 111 8.79 3.75 1.03
CA TRP A 111 9.18 3.50 -0.36
C TRP A 111 9.52 2.03 -0.64
N ASN A 112 9.94 1.29 0.38
CA ASN A 112 10.23 -0.14 0.30
C ASN A 112 9.06 -0.99 0.77
N PHE A 113 7.95 -0.40 1.20
CA PHE A 113 6.76 -1.13 1.63
C PHE A 113 6.22 -1.98 0.48
N THR A 114 6.33 -3.29 0.64
CA THR A 114 5.83 -4.33 -0.25
C THR A 114 5.16 -5.41 0.60
N MET A 115 4.27 -6.18 -0.01
CA MET A 115 3.59 -7.31 0.61
C MET A 115 3.47 -8.45 -0.41
N ASP A 116 3.00 -9.61 0.02
CA ASP A 116 2.82 -10.77 -0.84
C ASP A 116 1.73 -10.55 -1.90
N GLU A 117 1.79 -11.26 -3.04
CA GLU A 117 0.88 -11.11 -4.18
C GLU A 117 -0.60 -11.36 -3.83
N GLU A 118 -0.88 -12.11 -2.77
CA GLU A 118 -2.24 -12.44 -2.30
C GLU A 118 -2.76 -11.47 -1.22
N THR A 119 -2.02 -10.42 -0.91
CA THR A 119 -2.38 -9.48 0.15
C THR A 119 -3.71 -8.80 -0.14
N ASP A 120 -4.54 -8.71 0.89
CA ASP A 120 -5.81 -8.00 0.79
C ASP A 120 -5.57 -6.48 0.60
N VAL A 121 -6.36 -5.86 -0.28
CA VAL A 121 -6.25 -4.42 -0.60
C VAL A 121 -6.31 -3.57 0.67
N ASP A 122 -7.16 -3.94 1.62
CA ASP A 122 -7.34 -3.18 2.86
C ASP A 122 -6.14 -3.29 3.79
N ILE A 123 -5.48 -4.46 3.84
CA ILE A 123 -4.28 -4.68 4.65
C ILE A 123 -3.13 -3.80 4.12
N PHE A 124 -2.93 -3.79 2.80
CA PHE A 124 -1.89 -2.96 2.19
C PHE A 124 -2.16 -1.46 2.40
N ALA A 125 -3.40 -1.02 2.18
CA ALA A 125 -3.79 0.38 2.37
C ALA A 125 -3.65 0.84 3.83
N HIS A 126 -3.99 -0.04 4.79
CA HIS A 126 -3.80 0.22 6.21
C HIS A 126 -2.31 0.32 6.57
N GLY A 127 -1.45 -0.56 6.02
CA GLY A 127 0.00 -0.50 6.21
C GLY A 127 0.60 0.84 5.75
N LEU A 128 0.24 1.29 4.55
CA LEU A 128 0.67 2.61 4.05
C LEU A 128 0.19 3.76 4.94
N THR A 129 -1.06 3.69 5.42
CA THR A 129 -1.63 4.71 6.31
C THR A 129 -0.89 4.75 7.64
N LYS A 130 -0.55 3.60 8.21
CA LYS A 130 0.21 3.49 9.45
C LYS A 130 1.60 4.10 9.32
N ILE A 131 2.34 3.77 8.25
CA ILE A 131 3.68 4.35 8.02
C ILE A 131 3.58 5.87 7.83
N GLN A 132 2.62 6.35 7.03
CA GLN A 132 2.40 7.78 6.84
C GLN A 132 2.07 8.51 8.15
N SER A 133 1.25 7.91 9.03
CA SER A 133 0.95 8.45 10.35
C SER A 133 2.19 8.51 11.23
N ASN A 134 3.06 7.50 11.20
CA ASN A 134 4.32 7.51 11.93
C ASN A 134 5.25 8.62 11.44
N ILE A 135 5.38 8.80 10.12
CA ILE A 135 6.14 9.92 9.55
C ILE A 135 5.56 11.25 10.04
N ALA A 136 4.24 11.42 9.99
CA ALA A 136 3.58 12.65 10.43
C ALA A 136 3.74 12.93 11.93
N LEU A 137 3.98 11.91 12.76
CA LEU A 137 4.28 12.08 14.20
C LEU A 137 5.70 12.60 14.43
N VAL A 138 6.65 12.22 13.57
CA VAL A 138 8.07 12.64 13.67
C VAL A 138 8.30 13.98 12.96
N ASP A 139 7.84 14.10 11.71
CA ASP A 139 7.91 15.30 10.88
C ASP A 139 6.68 15.40 9.95
N PRO A 140 5.68 16.24 10.29
CA PRO A 140 4.52 16.50 9.45
C PRO A 140 4.85 17.03 8.04
N GLY A 141 5.97 17.72 7.87
CA GLY A 141 6.38 18.32 6.59
C GLY A 141 6.83 17.28 5.57
N GLN A 142 7.33 16.14 6.04
CA GLN A 142 7.77 15.01 5.19
C GLN A 142 6.66 13.98 4.94
N ARG A 143 5.44 14.25 5.41
CA ARG A 143 4.30 13.32 5.27
C ARG A 143 3.98 13.06 3.78
N PRO A 144 4.03 11.82 3.28
CA PRO A 144 3.62 11.50 1.92
C PRO A 144 2.18 11.95 1.64
N SER A 145 1.94 12.61 0.51
CA SER A 145 0.60 13.09 0.15
C SER A 145 -0.37 11.94 -0.18
N GLY A 146 -1.68 12.23 -0.19
CA GLY A 146 -2.69 11.26 -0.62
C GLY A 146 -2.44 10.73 -2.04
N THR A 147 -1.97 11.59 -2.95
CA THR A 147 -1.57 11.22 -4.31
C THR A 147 -0.37 10.28 -4.34
N ILE A 148 0.65 10.53 -3.51
CA ILE A 148 1.82 9.64 -3.40
C ILE A 148 1.39 8.27 -2.88
N ARG A 149 0.55 8.21 -1.83
CA ARG A 149 -0.02 6.94 -1.34
C ARG A 149 -0.81 6.20 -2.42
N LYS A 150 -1.63 6.92 -3.19
CA LYS A 150 -2.42 6.36 -4.30
C LYS A 150 -1.50 5.72 -5.33
N ASN A 151 -0.47 6.43 -5.77
CA ASN A 151 0.48 5.91 -6.75
C ASN A 151 1.24 4.70 -6.22
N ARG A 152 1.62 4.72 -4.93
CA ARG A 152 2.28 3.57 -4.28
C ARG A 152 1.39 2.33 -4.26
N LEU A 153 0.12 2.48 -3.88
CA LEU A 153 -0.89 1.42 -3.90
C LEU A 153 -1.06 0.85 -5.32
N LEU A 154 -1.26 1.72 -6.31
CA LEU A 154 -1.44 1.32 -7.71
C LEU A 154 -0.22 0.60 -8.28
N ASN A 155 1.00 1.04 -7.93
CA ASN A 155 2.24 0.39 -8.38
C ASN A 155 2.36 -1.03 -7.85
N HIS A 156 2.02 -1.26 -6.57
CA HIS A 156 2.03 -2.60 -6.00
C HIS A 156 1.06 -3.54 -6.73
N PHE A 157 -0.21 -3.14 -6.89
CA PHE A 157 -1.21 -3.96 -7.60
C PHE A 157 -0.94 -4.14 -9.10
N ASN A 158 -0.17 -3.24 -9.73
CA ASN A 158 0.27 -3.40 -11.12
C ASN A 158 1.36 -4.46 -11.30
N GLN A 159 2.16 -4.73 -10.24
CA GLN A 159 3.28 -5.67 -10.29
C GLN A 159 2.86 -7.13 -10.04
N ILE A 160 1.61 -7.36 -9.65
CA ILE A 160 1.06 -8.72 -9.46
C ILE A 160 1.08 -9.45 -10.82
N LYS A 161 1.78 -10.59 -10.87
CA LYS A 161 2.22 -11.27 -12.11
C LYS A 161 1.09 -11.65 -13.06
N ASP A 162 -0.10 -11.92 -12.52
CA ASP A 162 -1.23 -12.39 -13.33
C ASP A 162 -1.93 -11.28 -14.11
N GLY A 163 -1.54 -10.01 -13.91
CA GLY A 163 -2.14 -8.86 -14.59
C GLY A 163 -3.62 -8.65 -14.28
N ARG A 164 -4.19 -9.35 -13.29
CA ARG A 164 -5.62 -9.31 -12.93
C ARG A 164 -6.12 -7.92 -12.53
N TYR A 165 -5.22 -7.08 -12.04
CA TYR A 165 -5.51 -5.69 -11.67
C TYR A 165 -5.16 -4.68 -12.78
N SER A 166 -4.49 -5.07 -13.86
CA SER A 166 -3.91 -4.15 -14.87
C SER A 166 -4.94 -3.16 -15.45
N GLY A 167 -6.13 -3.63 -15.81
CA GLY A 167 -7.20 -2.79 -16.36
C GLY A 167 -7.74 -1.79 -15.35
N CYS A 168 -8.00 -2.23 -14.12
CA CYS A 168 -8.46 -1.37 -13.04
C CYS A 168 -7.40 -0.31 -12.69
N VAL A 169 -6.15 -0.75 -12.49
CA VAL A 169 -5.02 0.16 -12.20
C VAL A 169 -4.86 1.21 -13.30
N SER A 170 -4.91 0.82 -14.58
CA SER A 170 -4.80 1.77 -15.69
C SER A 170 -5.91 2.81 -15.68
N SER A 171 -7.15 2.40 -15.44
CA SER A 171 -8.29 3.31 -15.32
C SER A 171 -8.14 4.28 -14.13
N LEU A 172 -7.69 3.79 -12.97
CA LEU A 172 -7.50 4.62 -11.78
C LEU A 172 -6.34 5.62 -11.92
N ARG A 173 -5.29 5.26 -12.68
CA ARG A 173 -4.18 6.18 -12.98
C ARG A 173 -4.60 7.36 -13.84
N LEU A 174 -5.55 7.16 -14.77
CA LEU A 174 -6.07 8.23 -15.63
C LEU A 174 -6.88 9.27 -14.82
N ASN A 175 -7.47 8.85 -13.71
CA ASN A 175 -8.25 9.73 -12.83
C ASN A 175 -7.35 10.40 -11.77
N ALA A 176 -6.69 11.50 -12.16
CA ALA A 176 -5.81 12.26 -11.28
C ALA A 176 -6.51 12.76 -10.00
N GLN A 177 -7.76 13.20 -10.12
CA GLN A 177 -8.58 13.76 -9.02
C GLN A 177 -9.12 12.72 -8.04
N LEU A 178 -9.00 11.43 -8.35
CA LEU A 178 -9.51 10.37 -7.49
C LEU A 178 -8.74 10.35 -6.16
N SER A 179 -9.47 10.34 -5.05
CA SER A 179 -8.91 10.25 -3.70
C SER A 179 -8.23 8.88 -3.47
N PHE A 180 -7.46 8.77 -2.39
CA PHE A 180 -6.86 7.50 -2.02
C PHE A 180 -7.93 6.48 -1.63
N GLU A 181 -8.94 6.93 -0.88
CA GLU A 181 -10.01 6.10 -0.35
C GLU A 181 -10.89 5.55 -1.48
N ASP A 182 -11.20 6.35 -2.50
CA ASP A 182 -11.91 5.91 -3.70
C ASP A 182 -11.09 4.91 -4.52
N CYS A 183 -9.76 5.08 -4.56
CA CYS A 183 -8.84 4.14 -5.19
C CYS A 183 -8.88 2.78 -4.49
N VAL A 184 -8.80 2.77 -3.15
CA VAL A 184 -8.91 1.56 -2.32
C VAL A 184 -10.26 0.87 -2.56
N ASN A 185 -11.37 1.61 -2.56
CA ASN A 185 -12.70 1.05 -2.80
C ASN A 185 -12.83 0.39 -4.19
N SER A 186 -12.24 1.02 -5.21
CA SER A 186 -12.23 0.49 -6.58
C SER A 186 -11.43 -0.80 -6.68
N LEU A 187 -10.22 -0.83 -6.10
CA LEU A 187 -9.38 -2.03 -6.04
C LEU A 187 -10.05 -3.14 -5.21
N ARG A 188 -10.73 -2.81 -4.11
CA ARG A 188 -11.50 -3.76 -3.29
C ARG A 188 -12.61 -4.42 -4.11
N SER A 189 -13.35 -3.63 -4.91
CA SER A 189 -14.37 -4.16 -5.82
C SER A 189 -13.76 -5.13 -6.85
N THR A 190 -12.61 -4.76 -7.44
CA THR A 190 -11.87 -5.64 -8.36
C THR A 190 -11.39 -6.92 -7.69
N GLN A 191 -10.81 -6.84 -6.49
CA GLN A 191 -10.39 -8.02 -5.73
C GLN A 191 -11.57 -8.94 -5.40
N GLY A 192 -12.72 -8.36 -5.01
CA GLY A 192 -13.96 -9.11 -4.79
C GLY A 192 -14.49 -9.77 -6.06
N ASN A 193 -14.33 -9.15 -7.23
CA ASN A 193 -14.67 -9.77 -8.50
C ASN A 193 -13.73 -10.94 -8.82
N ILE A 194 -12.42 -10.75 -8.67
CA ILE A 194 -11.40 -11.79 -8.89
C ILE A 194 -11.69 -13.01 -8.01
N LYS A 195 -11.86 -12.82 -6.70
CA LYS A 195 -12.19 -13.89 -5.74
C LYS A 195 -13.48 -14.63 -6.15
N ARG A 196 -14.51 -13.91 -6.62
CA ARG A 196 -15.77 -14.51 -7.11
C ARG A 196 -15.58 -15.37 -8.37
N PHE A 197 -14.65 -15.00 -9.25
CA PHE A 197 -14.34 -15.79 -10.44
C PHE A 197 -13.46 -17.00 -10.11
N GLU A 198 -12.52 -16.88 -9.17
CA GLU A 198 -11.68 -18.01 -8.73
C GLU A 198 -12.50 -19.12 -8.08
N VAL A 199 -13.43 -18.77 -7.19
CA VAL A 199 -14.31 -19.75 -6.54
C VAL A 199 -15.22 -20.45 -7.56
N LYS A 200 -15.56 -19.79 -8.67
CA LYS A 200 -16.33 -20.40 -9.77
C LYS A 200 -15.49 -21.26 -10.71
N ILE A 201 -14.17 -21.10 -10.69
CA ILE A 201 -13.21 -21.87 -11.51
C ILE A 201 -12.58 -23.02 -10.69
N GLU A 202 -12.97 -23.20 -9.42
CA GLU A 202 -12.79 -24.50 -8.77
C GLU A 202 -13.55 -25.58 -9.56
N PRO A 203 -12.95 -26.76 -9.78
CA PRO A 203 -13.40 -27.69 -10.79
C PRO A 203 -14.68 -28.41 -10.36
N SER A 204 -15.83 -27.78 -10.62
CA SER A 204 -17.02 -28.53 -11.09
C SER A 204 -16.80 -29.19 -12.47
N ILE A 205 -15.54 -29.31 -12.90
CA ILE A 205 -15.06 -30.27 -13.91
C ILE A 205 -14.96 -31.70 -13.30
N MET A 206 -15.20 -31.87 -12.00
CA MET A 206 -15.56 -33.18 -11.43
C MET A 206 -17.01 -33.18 -10.90
N LEU A 207 -17.85 -34.02 -11.51
CA LEU A 207 -19.10 -34.60 -10.97
C LEU A 207 -20.49 -33.98 -11.29
N ALA A 208 -20.63 -33.02 -12.20
CA ALA A 208 -21.94 -32.77 -12.84
C ALA A 208 -21.95 -33.35 -14.26
N ARG A 209 -22.04 -34.69 -14.35
CA ARG A 209 -22.29 -35.43 -15.60
C ARG A 209 -23.72 -35.16 -16.10
N GLY A 210 -23.96 -33.99 -16.66
CA GLY A 210 -25.10 -33.79 -17.56
C GLY A 210 -24.82 -34.48 -18.90
N PRO A 211 -25.77 -35.22 -19.51
CA PRO A 211 -25.54 -35.97 -20.75
C PRO A 211 -25.18 -35.09 -21.98
N ASP A 212 -25.36 -33.76 -21.90
CA ASP A 212 -25.24 -32.86 -23.05
C ASP A 212 -24.10 -31.84 -22.97
N SER A 213 -23.16 -31.98 -22.03
CA SER A 213 -21.96 -31.11 -22.04
C SER A 213 -21.08 -31.46 -23.25
N PRO A 214 -20.67 -30.47 -24.08
CA PRO A 214 -19.79 -30.71 -25.21
C PRO A 214 -18.46 -31.24 -24.68
N ARG A 215 -18.27 -32.56 -24.79
CA ARG A 215 -16.98 -33.22 -24.53
C ARG A 215 -15.93 -32.40 -25.24
N LEU A 216 -14.92 -31.88 -24.52
CA LEU A 216 -13.75 -31.27 -25.11
C LEU A 216 -13.22 -32.30 -26.11
N LYS A 217 -13.52 -32.06 -27.40
CA LYS A 217 -13.23 -33.02 -28.45
C LYS A 217 -11.72 -33.08 -28.52
N VAL A 218 -11.16 -34.14 -27.96
CA VAL A 218 -9.74 -34.45 -28.13
C VAL A 218 -9.56 -34.73 -29.61
N CYS A 219 -8.58 -34.08 -30.22
CA CYS A 219 -8.28 -34.26 -31.63
C CYS A 219 -8.00 -35.75 -31.87
N ALA A 220 -8.78 -36.38 -32.75
CA ALA A 220 -8.61 -37.80 -33.05
C ALA A 220 -7.20 -38.12 -33.56
N HIS A 221 -6.56 -37.16 -34.25
CA HIS A 221 -5.24 -37.27 -34.86
C HIS A 221 -4.09 -37.06 -33.87
N CYS A 222 -4.02 -35.88 -33.22
CA CYS A 222 -2.87 -35.53 -32.37
C CYS A 222 -3.10 -35.72 -30.85
N LYS A 223 -4.29 -36.19 -30.45
CA LYS A 223 -4.69 -36.41 -29.05
C LYS A 223 -4.59 -35.19 -28.12
N LYS A 224 -4.55 -33.97 -28.68
CA LYS A 224 -4.57 -32.70 -27.92
C LYS A 224 -5.99 -32.11 -27.86
N GLY A 225 -6.23 -31.19 -26.92
CA GLY A 225 -7.53 -30.54 -26.69
C GLY A 225 -7.92 -29.53 -27.78
N HIS A 226 -8.29 -30.00 -28.97
CA HIS A 226 -8.89 -29.21 -30.05
C HIS A 226 -9.63 -30.11 -31.05
N ILE A 227 -10.56 -29.55 -31.83
CA ILE A 227 -11.30 -30.30 -32.85
C ILE A 227 -10.39 -30.69 -34.03
N ARG A 228 -10.69 -31.80 -34.70
CA ARG A 228 -9.86 -32.33 -35.81
C ARG A 228 -9.66 -31.29 -36.91
N GLU A 229 -10.71 -30.54 -37.24
CA GLU A 229 -10.74 -29.51 -38.29
C GLU A 229 -9.83 -28.32 -38.00
N SER A 230 -9.47 -28.08 -36.74
CA SER A 230 -8.52 -27.04 -36.34
C SER A 230 -7.09 -27.56 -36.11
N CYS A 231 -6.83 -28.84 -36.36
CA CYS A 231 -5.52 -29.45 -36.13
C CYS A 231 -4.56 -29.17 -37.29
N PHE A 232 -3.52 -28.38 -37.04
CA PHE A 232 -2.50 -28.04 -38.03
C PHE A 232 -1.70 -29.24 -38.54
N ILE A 233 -1.62 -30.33 -37.76
CA ILE A 233 -0.92 -31.56 -38.19
C ILE A 233 -1.84 -32.38 -39.10
N TRP A 234 -3.12 -32.45 -38.75
CA TRP A 234 -4.07 -33.24 -39.53
C TRP A 234 -4.35 -32.60 -40.90
N ILE A 235 -4.40 -31.27 -41.01
CA ILE A 235 -4.69 -30.58 -42.27
C ILE A 235 -3.67 -30.93 -43.37
N ASP A 236 -2.42 -31.24 -42.99
CA ASP A 236 -1.34 -31.61 -43.90
C ASP A 236 -1.41 -33.10 -44.33
N THR A 237 -2.32 -33.90 -43.77
CA THR A 237 -2.50 -35.30 -44.19
C THR A 237 -3.31 -35.41 -45.48
N PRO A 238 -3.25 -36.54 -46.21
CA PRO A 238 -4.09 -36.75 -47.40
C PRO A 238 -5.59 -36.55 -47.13
N ASP A 239 -6.08 -37.00 -45.97
CA ASP A 239 -7.47 -36.81 -45.55
C ASP A 239 -7.79 -35.35 -45.23
N GLY A 240 -6.86 -34.66 -44.54
CA GLY A 240 -6.98 -33.23 -44.26
C GLY A 240 -7.02 -32.39 -45.52
N SER A 241 -6.19 -32.73 -46.51
CA SER A 241 -6.14 -32.08 -47.82
C SER A 241 -7.43 -32.28 -48.62
N LYS A 242 -7.98 -33.51 -48.64
CA LYS A 242 -9.28 -33.80 -49.25
C LYS A 242 -10.41 -33.03 -48.58
N TRP A 243 -10.39 -32.91 -47.25
CA TRP A 243 -11.36 -32.10 -46.51
C TRP A 243 -11.20 -30.60 -46.80
N ALA A 244 -9.97 -30.10 -46.88
CA ALA A 244 -9.66 -28.71 -47.18
C ALA A 244 -10.14 -28.30 -48.57
N ALA A 245 -9.96 -29.17 -49.57
CA ALA A 245 -10.48 -28.97 -50.92
C ALA A 245 -12.01 -28.84 -50.94
N LYS A 246 -12.72 -29.60 -50.09
CA LYS A 246 -14.19 -29.52 -49.94
C LYS A 246 -14.64 -28.34 -49.08
N ASN A 247 -13.75 -27.71 -48.30
CA ASN A 247 -14.07 -26.65 -47.33
C ASN A 247 -13.06 -25.49 -47.39
N PRO A 248 -12.91 -24.81 -48.54
CA PRO A 248 -11.81 -23.86 -48.77
C PRO A 248 -11.80 -22.69 -47.77
N GLY A 249 -12.97 -22.15 -47.40
CA GLY A 249 -13.07 -21.05 -46.43
C GLY A 249 -12.58 -21.43 -45.02
N LYS A 250 -12.94 -22.63 -44.54
CA LYS A 250 -12.51 -23.12 -43.21
C LYS A 250 -11.02 -23.47 -43.23
N ALA A 251 -10.55 -24.11 -44.28
CA ALA A 251 -9.14 -24.46 -44.45
C ALA A 251 -8.24 -23.21 -44.51
N SER A 252 -8.65 -22.18 -45.26
CA SER A 252 -7.92 -20.91 -45.36
C SER A 252 -7.73 -20.26 -43.98
N ASN A 253 -8.77 -20.25 -43.13
CA ASN A 253 -8.66 -19.70 -41.78
C ASN A 253 -7.69 -20.47 -40.87
N VAL A 254 -7.67 -21.80 -40.99
CA VAL A 254 -6.73 -22.66 -40.26
C VAL A 254 -5.30 -22.41 -40.73
N LEU A 255 -5.09 -22.29 -42.05
CA LEU A 255 -3.78 -22.02 -42.64
C LEU A 255 -3.26 -20.63 -42.27
N LYS A 256 -4.12 -19.60 -42.29
CA LYS A 256 -3.79 -18.24 -41.82
C LYS A 256 -3.33 -18.26 -40.37
N ARG A 257 -4.03 -18.97 -39.48
CA ARG A 257 -3.62 -19.13 -38.07
C ARG A 257 -2.28 -19.85 -37.92
N LYS A 258 -2.05 -20.92 -38.69
CA LYS A 258 -0.76 -21.63 -38.73
C LYS A 258 0.37 -20.68 -39.12
N ASN A 259 0.19 -19.91 -40.19
CA ASN A 259 1.19 -18.97 -40.69
C ASN A 259 1.49 -17.85 -39.69
N MET A 260 0.48 -17.29 -39.03
CA MET A 260 0.68 -16.28 -37.97
C MET A 260 1.50 -16.84 -36.80
N LEU A 261 1.21 -18.06 -36.36
CA LEU A 261 1.95 -18.70 -35.26
C LEU A 261 3.40 -19.02 -35.64
N THR A 262 3.64 -19.48 -36.88
CA THR A 262 4.99 -19.74 -37.38
C THR A 262 5.78 -18.43 -37.52
N LYS A 263 5.17 -17.37 -38.07
CA LYS A 263 5.81 -16.05 -38.19
C LYS A 263 6.24 -15.51 -36.83
N LYS A 264 5.33 -15.54 -35.84
CA LYS A 264 5.62 -15.09 -34.47
C LYS A 264 6.77 -15.88 -33.83
N ARG A 265 6.89 -17.18 -34.13
CA ARG A 265 7.99 -18.02 -33.60
C ARG A 265 9.35 -17.69 -34.22
N LEU A 266 9.39 -17.29 -35.49
CA LEU A 266 10.62 -16.84 -36.16
C LEU A 266 11.08 -15.49 -35.61
N GLU A 267 10.17 -14.53 -35.44
CA GLU A 267 10.48 -13.20 -34.87
C GLU A 267 11.10 -13.30 -33.46
N VAL A 268 10.55 -14.18 -32.61
CA VAL A 268 11.09 -14.41 -31.24
C VAL A 268 12.48 -15.05 -31.25
N ASN A 269 12.80 -15.89 -32.24
CA ASN A 269 14.12 -16.48 -32.35
C ASN A 269 15.16 -15.46 -32.83
N ASP A 270 14.80 -14.59 -33.80
CA ASP A 270 15.69 -13.53 -34.30
C ASP A 270 16.01 -12.48 -33.22
N GLU A 271 15.08 -12.17 -32.32
CA GLU A 271 15.32 -11.31 -31.16
C GLU A 271 16.26 -11.95 -30.13
N LYS A 272 16.14 -13.26 -29.92
CA LYS A 272 16.99 -13.99 -28.98
C LYS A 272 18.45 -14.00 -29.45
N ASP A 273 18.68 -14.13 -30.75
CA ASP A 273 20.03 -14.10 -31.34
C ASP A 273 20.63 -12.69 -31.38
N ARG A 274 19.82 -11.63 -31.38
CA ARG A 274 20.28 -10.23 -31.28
C ARG A 274 20.58 -9.75 -29.85
N SER A 275 19.99 -10.37 -28.83
CA SER A 275 20.16 -9.96 -27.43
C SER A 275 21.40 -10.55 -26.71
N GLY A 276 22.23 -11.32 -27.41
CA GLY A 276 23.47 -11.91 -26.87
C GLY A 276 24.67 -10.96 -26.73
N SER A 277 24.50 -9.66 -27.00
CA SER A 277 25.57 -8.66 -26.89
C SER A 277 25.32 -7.73 -25.70
N ALA A 278 26.13 -7.92 -24.65
CA ALA A 278 26.34 -7.09 -23.48
C ALA A 278 25.67 -5.70 -23.50
N PHE A 279 24.73 -5.46 -22.59
CA PHE A 279 24.36 -4.11 -22.17
C PHE A 279 24.17 -4.07 -20.66
N ASP A 280 25.25 -3.70 -19.98
CA ASP A 280 25.25 -3.15 -18.63
C ASP A 280 24.78 -1.69 -18.76
N GLY A 281 23.52 -1.44 -18.39
CA GLY A 281 22.84 -0.18 -18.64
C GLY A 281 22.21 0.35 -17.37
N VAL A 282 23.01 1.09 -16.62
CA VAL A 282 22.64 1.94 -15.49
C VAL A 282 21.52 2.90 -15.92
N TRP A 283 20.35 2.80 -15.30
CA TRP A 283 19.25 3.75 -15.51
C TRP A 283 19.46 5.00 -14.65
N MET A 284 20.04 6.04 -15.25
CA MET A 284 20.01 7.40 -14.70
C MET A 284 18.69 8.05 -15.11
N MET A 285 17.81 8.29 -14.14
CA MET A 285 16.62 9.13 -14.34
C MET A 285 17.06 10.59 -14.37
N GLY A 286 17.08 11.18 -15.57
CA GLY A 286 17.26 12.62 -15.76
C GLY A 286 15.91 13.35 -15.71
N ASP A 287 15.85 14.35 -14.84
CA ASP A 287 14.78 15.34 -14.77
C ASP A 287 14.65 16.09 -16.10
N ASN A 288 13.43 16.19 -16.63
CA ASN A 288 13.11 17.14 -17.69
C ASN A 288 11.77 17.84 -17.41
N SER A 289 11.93 19.13 -17.13
CA SER A 289 11.12 20.28 -17.50
C SER A 289 9.82 20.04 -18.29
N SER A 290 8.76 20.65 -17.76
CA SER A 290 7.45 20.87 -18.36
C SER A 290 7.51 21.56 -19.72
N PRO A 291 6.65 21.19 -20.69
CA PRO A 291 6.27 22.08 -21.76
C PRO A 291 4.84 22.63 -21.57
N THR A 292 4.75 23.87 -22.01
CA THR A 292 3.62 24.79 -22.14
C THR A 292 2.41 24.24 -22.89
N LYS A 293 1.25 24.79 -22.50
CA LYS A 293 -0.07 24.71 -23.14
C LYS A 293 -0.01 24.90 -24.66
N SER A 294 -0.74 24.04 -25.38
CA SER A 294 -1.35 24.40 -26.67
C SER A 294 -2.74 23.78 -26.75
N ASP A 295 -3.73 24.67 -26.95
CA ASP A 295 -5.08 24.33 -27.41
C ASP A 295 -5.01 23.74 -28.81
N LEU A 296 -5.56 22.55 -29.00
CA LEU A 296 -5.90 22.02 -30.32
C LEU A 296 -7.13 21.11 -30.18
N SER A 297 -8.28 21.67 -30.59
CA SER A 297 -9.49 20.90 -30.86
C SER A 297 -9.19 19.86 -31.93
N SER A 298 -9.25 18.58 -31.57
CA SER A 298 -9.20 17.48 -32.53
C SER A 298 -10.35 16.53 -32.24
N SER A 299 -11.28 16.48 -33.19
CA SER A 299 -12.41 15.55 -33.24
C SER A 299 -11.87 14.14 -33.38
N VAL A 300 -12.05 13.31 -32.35
CA VAL A 300 -11.77 11.87 -32.40
C VAL A 300 -13.02 11.16 -32.90
N VAL A 301 -12.93 10.53 -34.07
CA VAL A 301 -13.90 9.53 -34.53
C VAL A 301 -13.47 8.18 -33.94
N LEU A 302 -14.31 7.60 -33.08
CA LEU A 302 -14.12 6.27 -32.50
C LEU A 302 -15.06 5.28 -33.19
N ASP A 303 -14.47 4.34 -33.92
CA ASP A 303 -15.11 3.15 -34.46
C ASP A 303 -15.35 2.14 -33.31
N THR A 304 -16.60 1.95 -32.91
CA THR A 304 -16.98 0.97 -31.89
C THR A 304 -17.43 -0.33 -32.57
N GLY A 305 -16.46 -1.17 -32.91
CA GLY A 305 -16.67 -2.59 -33.20
C GLY A 305 -17.10 -3.33 -31.93
N ALA A 306 -18.34 -3.83 -31.92
CA ALA A 306 -19.03 -4.44 -30.79
C ALA A 306 -18.33 -5.68 -30.19
N THR A 307 -18.24 -5.77 -28.85
CA THR A 307 -19.15 -6.61 -28.03
C THR A 307 -18.81 -6.51 -26.52
N HIS A 308 -19.84 -6.20 -25.73
CA HIS A 308 -19.94 -6.23 -24.25
C HIS A 308 -19.25 -5.10 -23.43
N HIS A 309 -20.01 -4.02 -23.20
CA HIS A 309 -19.86 -3.18 -22.01
C HIS A 309 -21.21 -3.01 -21.30
N ILE A 310 -21.19 -3.22 -19.98
CA ILE A 310 -22.19 -2.70 -19.04
C ILE A 310 -21.93 -1.19 -18.94
N PHE A 311 -22.92 -0.39 -19.29
CA PHE A 311 -22.91 1.05 -19.04
C PHE A 311 -23.36 1.30 -17.59
N CYS A 312 -22.48 1.86 -16.76
CA CYS A 312 -22.90 2.61 -15.57
C CYS A 312 -22.80 4.09 -15.93
N ASP A 313 -23.91 4.64 -16.39
CA ASP A 313 -24.07 6.09 -16.53
C ASP A 313 -24.50 6.67 -15.17
N GLN A 314 -23.65 7.50 -14.58
CA GLN A 314 -23.90 8.21 -13.32
C GLN A 314 -24.46 9.63 -13.54
N SER A 315 -24.82 10.01 -14.76
CA SER A 315 -25.32 11.36 -15.06
C SER A 315 -26.80 11.60 -14.75
N ALA A 316 -27.53 10.62 -14.20
CA ALA A 316 -28.97 10.74 -13.92
C ALA A 316 -29.35 11.27 -12.52
N PHE A 317 -28.40 11.70 -11.67
CA PHE A 317 -28.71 12.12 -10.28
C PHE A 317 -28.32 13.56 -9.91
N LEU A 318 -28.39 14.49 -10.86
CA LEU A 318 -28.32 15.93 -10.55
C LEU A 318 -29.39 16.72 -11.30
N SER A 319 -30.64 16.63 -10.84
CA SER A 319 -31.60 17.73 -11.00
C SER A 319 -32.68 17.69 -9.92
N LEU A 320 -32.33 18.14 -8.71
CA LEU A 320 -33.32 18.71 -7.79
C LEU A 320 -32.69 19.95 -7.17
N SER A 321 -32.97 21.10 -7.77
CA SER A 321 -32.83 22.40 -7.11
C SER A 321 -34.13 22.71 -6.36
N PRO A 322 -34.07 23.28 -5.15
CA PRO A 322 -35.26 23.72 -4.43
C PRO A 322 -35.67 25.13 -4.88
N ILE A 323 -36.94 25.29 -5.26
CA ILE A 323 -37.76 26.49 -5.04
C ILE A 323 -39.13 26.00 -4.57
#